data_AF-G0JQZ1-F1
#
_entry.id   AF-G0JQZ1-F1
#
_cell.length_a   1.000
_cell.length_b   1.000
_cell.length_c   1.000
_cell.angle_alpha   90.00
_cell.angle_beta   90.00
_cell.angle_gamma   90.00
#
_symmetry.space_group_name_H-M   'P 1'
#
loop_
_entity.id
_entity.type
_entity.pdbx_description
1 polymer ?
#
loop_
_entity_poly.entity_id
_entity_poly.type
_entity_poly.pdbx_seq_one_letter_code
_entity_poly.pdbx_strand_id
1 'polypeptide(L)'
;MSTDFEQNTAWIRRAQTDMKAFVEGLAARLEGDVPGFVEVERKKDGFFAKTSHIESIIIHTNNNDYILKKEGVHISTVRAKTVRGIVLKHEDLSLSVWLESLVADLANLSGEMQGASNTLHDFLMG
;
A
#
# COMPACT_ATOMS: atom_id res chain seq x y z
N MET A 1 -23.84 4.11 13.19
CA MET A 1 -22.61 3.41 12.78
C MET A 1 -21.86 4.38 11.88
N SER A 2 -20.96 5.16 12.47
CA SER A 2 -20.25 6.27 11.77
C SER A 2 -18.81 6.41 12.26
N THR A 3 -18.21 5.34 12.77
CA THR A 3 -16.84 5.33 13.31
C THR A 3 -15.78 5.04 12.25
N ASP A 4 -16.08 4.21 11.24
CA ASP A 4 -15.13 3.89 10.16
C ASP A 4 -14.72 5.12 9.33
N PHE A 5 -15.66 6.04 9.04
CA PHE A 5 -15.37 7.21 8.20
C PHE A 5 -14.51 8.25 8.94
N GLU A 6 -14.79 8.50 10.22
CA GLU A 6 -14.03 9.44 11.05
C GLU A 6 -12.63 8.89 11.40
N GLN A 7 -12.52 7.58 11.67
CA GLN A 7 -11.21 6.92 11.85
C GLN A 7 -10.41 6.92 10.54
N ASN A 8 -11.05 6.67 9.39
CA ASN A 8 -10.37 6.75 8.11
C ASN A 8 -9.78 8.13 7.83
N THR A 9 -10.44 9.21 8.27
CA THR A 9 -9.92 10.57 8.04
C THR A 9 -8.76 10.94 8.97
N ALA A 10 -8.59 10.28 10.11
CA ALA A 10 -7.52 10.59 11.07
C ALA A 10 -6.16 10.12 10.53
N TRP A 11 -6.06 8.88 10.07
CA TRP A 11 -4.81 8.37 9.50
C TRP A 11 -4.51 9.02 8.14
N ILE A 12 -5.52 9.37 7.32
CA ILE A 12 -5.29 10.11 6.05
C ILE A 12 -4.59 11.44 6.31
N ARG A 13 -5.03 12.18 7.35
CA ARG A 13 -4.40 13.46 7.72
C ARG A 13 -2.98 13.27 8.25
N ARG A 14 -2.74 12.19 9.00
CA ARG A 14 -1.40 11.82 9.48
C ARG A 14 -0.47 11.43 8.32
N ALA A 15 -0.95 10.62 7.38
CA ALA A 15 -0.24 10.23 6.17
C ALA A 15 0.02 11.44 5.27
N GLN A 16 -0.91 12.40 5.17
CA GLN A 16 -0.68 13.66 4.45
C GLN A 16 0.41 14.54 5.10
N THR A 17 0.57 14.46 6.44
CA THR A 17 1.57 15.25 7.17
C THR A 17 2.97 14.67 7.03
N ASP A 18 3.11 13.34 7.06
CA ASP A 18 4.39 12.65 6.87
C ASP A 18 4.24 11.44 5.93
N MET A 19 4.09 11.76 4.65
CA MET A 19 3.83 10.76 3.62
C MET A 19 5.03 9.83 3.40
N LYS A 20 6.24 10.32 3.63
CA LYS A 20 7.45 9.51 3.50
C LYS A 20 7.51 8.44 4.59
N ALA A 21 7.33 8.83 5.85
CA ALA A 21 7.32 7.87 6.96
C ALA A 21 6.16 6.88 6.83
N PHE A 22 5.00 7.33 6.31
CA PHE A 22 3.87 6.45 6.05
C PHE A 22 4.21 5.36 5.03
N VAL A 23 4.74 5.73 3.85
CA VAL A 23 5.11 4.77 2.80
C VAL A 23 6.22 3.82 3.26
N GLU A 24 7.21 4.33 4.00
CA GLU A 24 8.27 3.49 4.58
C GLU A 24 7.75 2.50 5.63
N GLY A 25 6.85 2.94 6.51
CA GLY A 25 6.20 2.07 7.50
C GLY A 25 5.31 1.02 6.85
N LEU A 26 4.53 1.40 5.84
CA LEU A 26 3.69 0.49 5.07
C LEU A 26 4.52 -0.58 4.36
N ALA A 27 5.58 -0.17 3.66
CA ALA A 27 6.47 -1.11 2.98
C ALA A 27 7.16 -2.08 3.95
N ALA A 28 7.70 -1.57 5.06
CA ALA A 28 8.37 -2.41 6.06
C ALA A 28 7.39 -3.44 6.66
N ARG A 29 6.12 -3.06 6.83
CA ARG A 29 5.09 -3.97 7.34
C ARG A 29 4.69 -5.02 6.31
N LEU A 30 4.46 -4.60 5.07
CA LEU A 30 4.11 -5.49 3.96
C LEU A 30 5.24 -6.48 3.64
N GLU A 31 6.49 -6.03 3.63
CA GLU A 31 7.67 -6.90 3.48
C GLU A 31 7.79 -7.92 4.65
N GLY A 32 7.42 -7.50 5.86
CA GLY A 32 7.48 -8.35 7.05
C GLY A 32 6.38 -9.41 7.13
N ASP A 33 5.15 -9.03 6.78
CA ASP A 33 3.98 -9.91 6.94
C ASP A 33 3.65 -10.72 5.67
N VAL A 34 4.10 -10.30 4.48
CA VAL A 34 3.81 -10.98 3.21
C VAL A 34 5.04 -11.09 2.30
N PRO A 35 6.10 -11.80 2.73
CA PRO A 35 7.29 -11.99 1.91
C PRO A 35 6.93 -12.75 0.63
N GLY A 36 7.24 -12.16 -0.53
CA GLY A 36 7.05 -12.77 -1.86
C GLY A 36 5.82 -12.30 -2.65
N PHE A 37 4.91 -11.54 -2.03
CA PHE A 37 3.76 -10.92 -2.74
C PHE A 37 3.90 -9.39 -2.84
N VAL A 38 4.95 -8.84 -2.26
CA VAL A 38 5.20 -7.39 -2.20
C VAL A 38 6.55 -7.12 -2.83
N GLU A 39 6.56 -6.25 -3.83
CA GLU A 39 7.75 -5.72 -4.46
C GLU A 39 7.92 -4.27 -4.07
N VAL A 40 9.05 -3.94 -3.43
CA VAL A 40 9.38 -2.56 -3.03
C VAL A 40 10.55 -2.07 -3.86
N GLU A 41 10.27 -1.12 -4.75
CA GLU A 41 11.29 -0.43 -5.52
C GLU A 41 11.83 0.76 -4.71
N ARG A 42 13.11 0.65 -4.33
CA ARG A 42 13.84 1.69 -3.62
C ARG A 42 14.81 2.37 -4.57
N LYS A 43 14.65 3.68 -4.76
CA LYS A 43 15.57 4.49 -5.56
C LYS A 43 16.49 5.29 -4.66
N LYS A 44 17.76 5.39 -5.09
CA LYS A 44 18.74 6.26 -4.46
C LYS A 44 18.57 7.66 -5.03
N ASP A 45 18.59 8.67 -4.16
CA ASP A 45 18.48 10.09 -4.55
C ASP A 45 19.62 10.57 -5.47
N GLY A 46 20.67 9.76 -5.66
CA GLY A 46 21.74 10.00 -6.63
C GLY A 46 22.79 8.89 -6.61
N PHE A 47 23.77 8.99 -7.51
CA PHE A 47 24.86 8.01 -7.66
C PHE A 47 25.75 7.86 -6.41
N PHE A 48 25.71 8.86 -5.50
CA PHE A 48 26.50 8.90 -4.25
C PHE A 48 25.66 9.18 -2.99
N ALA A 49 24.32 9.20 -3.10
CA ALA A 49 23.47 9.46 -1.94
C ALA A 49 23.44 8.23 -1.01
N LYS A 50 23.69 8.45 0.29
CA LYS A 50 23.51 7.42 1.34
C LYS A 50 22.04 7.18 1.68
N THR A 51 21.14 8.05 1.24
CA THR A 51 19.69 7.95 1.41
C THR A 51 19.06 7.26 0.21
N SER A 52 18.34 6.17 0.47
CA SER A 52 17.39 5.56 -0.45
C SER A 52 15.97 5.90 0.01
N HIS A 53 15.08 6.22 -0.92
CA HIS A 53 13.66 6.37 -0.66
C HIS A 53 12.88 5.33 -1.46
N ILE A 54 11.66 5.04 -1.02
CA ILE A 54 10.74 4.18 -1.75
C ILE A 54 10.15 4.99 -2.90
N GLU A 55 10.35 4.49 -4.13
CA GLU A 55 9.80 5.07 -5.35
C GLU A 55 8.50 4.36 -5.73
N SER A 56 8.43 3.04 -5.56
CA SER A 56 7.20 2.29 -5.80
C SER A 56 7.03 1.09 -4.86
N ILE A 57 5.79 0.75 -4.57
CA ILE A 57 5.38 -0.48 -3.90
C ILE A 57 4.36 -1.15 -4.80
N ILE A 58 4.56 -2.41 -5.12
CA ILE A 58 3.62 -3.24 -5.87
C ILE A 58 3.24 -4.40 -4.96
N ILE A 59 1.94 -4.55 -4.69
CA ILE A 59 1.41 -5.69 -3.95
C ILE A 59 0.58 -6.54 -4.91
N HIS A 60 1.03 -7.76 -5.11
CA HIS A 60 0.36 -8.76 -5.92
C HIS A 60 -0.69 -9.48 -5.08
N THR A 61 -1.94 -9.40 -5.50
CA THR A 61 -3.03 -10.20 -4.96
C THR A 61 -3.54 -11.19 -6.01
N ASN A 62 -4.44 -12.10 -5.64
CA ASN A 62 -4.96 -13.11 -6.58
C ASN A 62 -5.65 -12.51 -7.82
N ASN A 63 -6.34 -11.38 -7.64
CA ASN A 63 -7.19 -10.78 -8.69
C ASN A 63 -6.81 -9.34 -9.03
N ASN A 64 -5.95 -8.69 -8.25
CA ASN A 64 -5.60 -7.28 -8.42
C ASN A 64 -4.13 -7.05 -8.02
N ASP A 65 -3.42 -6.23 -8.77
CA ASP A 65 -2.14 -5.68 -8.37
C ASP A 65 -2.36 -4.26 -7.86
N TYR A 66 -1.85 -3.99 -6.68
CA TYR A 66 -1.96 -2.70 -6.02
C TYR A 66 -0.62 -1.99 -6.12
N ILE A 67 -0.59 -0.91 -6.90
CA ILE A 67 0.62 -0.15 -7.18
C ILE A 67 0.53 1.20 -6.49
N LEU A 68 1.52 1.52 -5.68
CA LEU A 68 1.74 2.84 -5.11
C LEU A 68 3.03 3.40 -5.68
N LYS A 69 2.99 4.58 -6.27
CA LYS A 69 4.15 5.31 -6.78
C LYS A 69 4.30 6.62 -6.03
N LYS A 70 5.53 6.92 -5.63
CA LYS A 70 5.89 8.15 -4.94
C LYS A 70 6.88 8.93 -5.80
N GLU A 71 6.42 10.07 -6.31
CA GLU A 71 7.21 11.01 -7.10
C GLU A 71 7.42 12.29 -6.28
N GLY A 72 8.54 12.34 -5.54
CA GLY A 72 8.84 13.47 -4.65
C GLY A 72 7.80 13.60 -3.53
N VAL A 73 6.94 14.61 -3.63
CA VAL A 73 5.84 14.91 -2.69
C VAL A 73 4.50 14.32 -3.15
N HIS A 74 4.40 13.95 -4.43
CA HIS A 74 3.17 13.40 -4.98
C HIS A 74 3.12 11.89 -4.81
N ILE A 75 1.93 11.36 -4.53
CA ILE A 75 1.65 9.93 -4.55
C ILE A 75 0.56 9.65 -5.57
N SER A 76 0.82 8.65 -6.40
CA SER A 76 -0.14 8.10 -7.33
C SER A 76 -0.39 6.65 -6.96
N THR A 77 -1.64 6.30 -6.71
CA THR A 77 -2.08 4.95 -6.38
C THR A 77 -2.92 4.39 -7.50
N VAL A 78 -2.56 3.21 -7.96
CA VAL A 78 -3.20 2.52 -9.07
C VAL A 78 -3.59 1.13 -8.61
N ARG A 79 -4.82 0.71 -8.92
CA ARG A 79 -5.24 -0.67 -8.85
C ARG A 79 -5.30 -1.23 -10.26
N ALA A 80 -4.44 -2.19 -10.55
CA ALA A 80 -4.48 -2.97 -11.78
C ALA A 80 -5.30 -4.24 -11.51
N LYS A 81 -6.43 -4.42 -12.20
CA LYS A 81 -7.19 -5.66 -12.09
C LYS A 81 -6.53 -6.73 -12.94
N THR A 82 -6.07 -7.80 -12.32
CA THR A 82 -5.32 -8.88 -12.97
C THR A 82 -6.08 -10.19 -12.84
N VAL A 83 -6.54 -10.77 -13.96
CA VAL A 83 -7.24 -12.06 -13.94
C VAL A 83 -6.38 -13.09 -14.66
N ARG A 84 -5.95 -14.13 -13.93
CA ARG A 84 -5.09 -15.20 -14.44
C ARG A 84 -3.78 -14.69 -15.08
N GLY A 85 -3.18 -13.65 -14.50
CA GLY A 85 -1.94 -13.05 -15.00
C GLY A 85 -2.10 -12.05 -16.16
N ILE A 86 -3.33 -11.72 -16.55
CA ILE A 86 -3.60 -10.68 -17.56
C ILE A 86 -4.16 -9.44 -16.88
N VAL A 87 -3.46 -8.31 -17.02
CA VAL A 87 -3.95 -7.00 -16.55
C VAL A 87 -5.08 -6.53 -17.47
N LEU A 88 -6.30 -6.45 -16.91
CA LEU A 88 -7.51 -6.06 -17.62
C LEU A 88 -7.73 -4.55 -17.62
N LYS A 89 -7.43 -3.90 -16.49
CA LYS A 89 -7.73 -2.48 -16.29
C LYS A 89 -6.83 -1.88 -15.23
N HIS A 90 -6.26 -0.71 -15.53
CA HIS A 90 -5.64 0.15 -14.52
C HIS A 90 -6.68 1.18 -14.07
N GLU A 91 -6.80 1.36 -12.77
CA GLU A 91 -7.71 2.31 -12.15
C GLU A 91 -6.93 3.17 -11.18
N ASP A 92 -6.79 4.46 -11.50
CA ASP A 92 -6.25 5.45 -10.57
C ASP A 92 -7.24 5.64 -9.43
N LEU A 93 -6.79 5.35 -8.21
CA LEU A 93 -7.58 5.46 -7.01
C LEU A 93 -6.97 6.51 -6.10
N SER A 94 -7.78 7.12 -5.24
CA SER A 94 -7.21 7.86 -4.11
C SER A 94 -6.52 6.87 -3.15
N LEU A 95 -5.50 7.35 -2.44
CA LEU A 95 -4.76 6.54 -1.46
C LEU A 95 -5.69 5.84 -0.46
N SER A 96 -6.75 6.52 -0.02
CA SER A 96 -7.76 5.96 0.89
C SER A 96 -8.48 4.75 0.30
N VAL A 97 -9.06 4.89 -0.90
CA VAL A 97 -9.81 3.83 -1.57
C VAL A 97 -8.89 2.68 -1.96
N TRP A 98 -7.66 2.99 -2.34
CA TRP A 98 -6.63 2.00 -2.64
C TRP A 98 -6.29 1.15 -1.40
N LEU A 99 -6.08 1.77 -0.24
CA LEU A 99 -5.76 1.07 1.01
C LEU A 99 -6.93 0.24 1.53
N GLU A 100 -8.15 0.77 1.51
CA GLU A 100 -9.38 0.03 1.88
C GLU A 100 -9.54 -1.21 1.00
N SER A 101 -9.34 -1.06 -0.31
CA SER A 101 -9.44 -2.17 -1.26
C SER A 101 -8.33 -3.21 -1.05
N LEU A 102 -7.10 -2.76 -0.75
CA LEU A 102 -5.98 -3.64 -0.43
C LEU A 102 -6.25 -4.46 0.83
N VAL A 103 -6.71 -3.83 1.92
CA VAL A 103 -7.06 -4.55 3.17
C VAL A 103 -8.14 -5.59 2.91
N ALA A 104 -9.19 -5.22 2.17
CA ALA A 104 -10.26 -6.14 1.82
C ALA A 104 -9.75 -7.33 0.98
N ASP A 105 -8.88 -7.09 -0.02
CA ASP A 105 -8.34 -8.16 -0.87
C ASP A 105 -7.33 -9.04 -0.14
N LEU A 106 -6.49 -8.48 0.74
CA LEU A 106 -5.59 -9.26 1.60
C LEU A 106 -6.36 -10.13 2.59
N ALA A 107 -7.44 -9.62 3.18
CA ALA A 107 -8.32 -10.41 4.04
C ALA A 107 -8.98 -11.58 3.29
N ASN A 108 -9.26 -11.41 2.00
CA ASN A 108 -9.86 -12.44 1.16
C ASN A 108 -8.85 -13.51 0.68
N LEU A 109 -7.54 -13.28 0.81
CA LEU A 109 -6.49 -14.09 0.18
C LEU A 109 -6.14 -15.40 0.90
N SER A 110 -7.07 -15.98 1.66
CA SER A 110 -6.91 -17.18 2.49
C SER A 110 -6.02 -16.99 3.73
N GLY A 111 -6.21 -17.87 4.72
CA GLY A 111 -5.83 -17.66 6.12
C GLY A 111 -4.35 -17.37 6.42
N GLU A 112 -3.43 -17.59 5.48
CA GLU A 112 -2.01 -17.24 5.64
C GLU A 112 -1.77 -15.72 5.60
N MET A 113 -2.59 -14.94 4.86
CA MET A 113 -2.47 -13.48 4.76
C MET A 113 -3.40 -12.69 5.69
N GLN A 114 -4.19 -13.39 6.50
CA GLN A 114 -5.06 -12.77 7.51
C GLN A 114 -4.25 -11.93 8.52
N GLY A 115 -3.04 -12.36 8.86
CA GLY A 115 -2.14 -11.64 9.77
C GLY A 115 -1.68 -10.29 9.20
N ALA A 116 -1.39 -10.22 7.90
CA ALA A 116 -1.01 -8.99 7.21
C ALA A 116 -2.17 -8.01 7.11
N SER A 117 -3.37 -8.51 6.78
CA SER A 117 -4.58 -7.69 6.74
C SER A 117 -4.92 -7.12 8.12
N ASN A 118 -4.90 -7.95 9.17
CA ASN A 118 -5.22 -7.50 10.53
C ASN A 118 -4.22 -6.49 11.03
N THR A 119 -2.94 -6.74 10.77
CA THR A 119 -1.89 -5.77 11.07
C THR A 119 -2.11 -4.45 10.35
N LEU A 120 -2.36 -4.49 9.04
CA LEU A 120 -2.52 -3.28 8.26
C LEU A 120 -3.72 -2.48 8.79
N HIS A 121 -4.80 -3.19 9.13
CA HIS A 121 -5.93 -2.59 9.82
C HIS A 121 -5.54 -1.95 11.15
N ASP A 122 -4.80 -2.65 12.01
CA ASP A 122 -4.32 -2.12 13.30
C ASP A 122 -3.41 -0.88 13.11
N PHE A 123 -2.55 -0.89 12.10
CA PHE A 123 -1.69 0.25 11.77
C PHE A 123 -2.49 1.48 11.32
N LEU A 124 -3.59 1.26 10.59
CA LEU A 124 -4.48 2.34 10.15
C LEU A 124 -5.37 2.85 11.29
N MET A 125 -5.62 2.04 12.32
CA MET A 125 -6.46 2.37 13.47
C MET A 125 -5.68 2.93 14.68
N GLY A 126 -4.35 2.81 14.69
CA GLY A 126 -3.45 3.23 15.79
C GLY A 126 -2.86 4.64 15.72
#